data_AF-A0A920NTV4-F1
#
_entry.id   AF-A0A920NTV4-F1
#
_cell.length_a   1.000
_cell.length_b   1.000
_cell.length_c   1.000
_cell.angle_alpha   90.00
_cell.angle_beta   90.00
_cell.angle_gamma   90.00
#
_symmetry.space_group_name_H-M   'P 1'
#
loop_
_entity.id
_entity.type
_entity.pdbx_description
1 polymer ?
#
loop_
_entity_poly.entity_id
_entity_poly.type
_entity_poly.pdbx_seq_one_letter_code
_entity_poly.pdbx_strand_id
1 'polypeptide(L)' 'MTRSVLCKKFKRNSGLDQPPYPGPKGQEILKMFSKQAWEEWLDHQKMLINEGQLTLRIKRLGSG' A
#
# COMPACT_ATOMS: atom_id res chain seq x y z
N MET A 1 14.36 7.38 -11.41
CA MET A 1 15.37 6.78 -10.53
C MET A 1 14.69 6.27 -9.29
N THR A 2 14.91 5.01 -8.92
CA THR A 2 14.21 4.37 -7.81
C THR A 2 14.87 4.77 -6.49
N ARG A 3 14.13 5.48 -5.63
CA ARG A 3 14.61 5.94 -4.32
C ARG A 3 14.81 4.74 -3.40
N SER A 4 15.95 4.57 -2.76
CA SER A 4 16.09 3.60 -1.67
C SER A 4 15.38 4.10 -0.40
N VAL A 5 14.69 3.20 0.29
CA VAL A 5 13.94 3.52 1.52
C VAL A 5 14.35 2.59 2.65
N LEU A 6 14.27 3.12 3.88
CA LEU A 6 14.39 2.31 5.07
C LEU A 6 13.05 1.58 5.30
N CYS A 7 12.86 0.48 4.57
CA CYS A 7 11.60 -0.26 4.64
C CYS A 7 11.40 -0.85 6.04
N LYS A 8 10.25 -0.61 6.65
CA LYS A 8 9.93 -1.14 7.99
C LYS A 8 9.96 -2.68 8.04
N LYS A 9 9.64 -3.35 6.93
CA LYS A 9 9.65 -4.82 6.81
C LYS A 9 11.04 -5.37 6.45
N PHE A 10 11.70 -4.78 5.45
CA PHE A 10 12.93 -5.32 4.85
C PHE A 10 14.22 -4.55 5.19
N LYS A 11 14.14 -3.58 6.10
CA LYS A 11 15.21 -2.66 6.50
C LYS A 11 15.71 -1.74 5.39
N ARG A 12 16.24 -2.23 4.25
CA ARG A 12 16.71 -1.40 3.12
C ARG A 12 16.31 -2.02 1.79
N ASN A 13 15.52 -1.31 0.99
CA ASN A 13 15.05 -1.80 -0.30
C ASN A 13 14.60 -0.61 -1.20
N SER A 14 14.30 -0.88 -2.47
CA SER A 14 13.75 0.06 -3.44
C SER A 14 12.37 0.54 -3.04
N GLY A 15 12.21 1.86 -2.88
CA GLY A 15 10.96 2.52 -2.56
C GLY A 15 9.95 2.51 -3.69
N LEU A 16 8.73 2.92 -3.36
CA LEU A 16 7.70 3.23 -4.34
C LEU A 16 8.09 4.49 -5.13
N ASP A 17 7.68 4.55 -6.41
CA ASP A 17 7.93 5.71 -7.28
C ASP A 17 6.99 6.87 -6.96
N GLN A 18 5.77 6.56 -6.50
CA GLN A 18 4.73 7.54 -6.16
C GLN A 18 3.85 7.03 -5.01
N PRO A 19 3.18 7.93 -4.24
CA PRO A 19 2.31 7.49 -3.17
C PRO A 19 1.09 6.74 -3.74
N PRO A 20 0.65 5.62 -3.12
CA PRO A 20 -0.41 4.78 -3.66
C PRO A 20 -1.81 5.42 -3.60
N TYR A 21 -1.98 6.47 -2.80
CA TYR A 21 -3.22 7.24 -2.71
C TYR A 21 -2.92 8.66 -2.21
N PRO A 22 -3.80 9.63 -2.51
CA PRO A 22 -3.58 11.01 -2.09
C PRO A 22 -3.66 11.16 -0.56
N GLY A 23 -3.02 12.22 -0.08
CA GLY A 23 -3.07 12.63 1.33
C GLY A 23 -1.92 12.10 2.20
N PRO A 24 -1.94 12.43 3.50
CA PRO A 24 -0.82 12.17 4.41
C PRO A 24 -0.47 10.69 4.53
N LYS A 25 -1.47 9.81 4.50
CA LYS A 25 -1.27 8.35 4.63
C LYS A 25 -0.54 7.75 3.42
N GLY A 26 -0.81 8.22 2.21
CA GLY A 26 -0.07 7.77 1.03
C GLY A 26 1.39 8.21 1.07
N GLN A 27 1.66 9.43 1.58
CA GLN A 27 3.03 9.90 1.77
C GLN A 27 3.77 9.11 2.86
N GLU A 28 3.09 8.73 3.94
CA GLU A 28 3.65 7.86 4.99
C GLU A 28 4.08 6.52 4.39
N ILE A 29 3.22 5.90 3.56
CA ILE A 29 3.53 4.64 2.91
C ILE A 29 4.72 4.76 1.97
N LEU A 30 4.71 5.79 1.12
CA LEU A 30 5.83 6.09 0.22
C LEU A 30 7.16 6.18 0.99
N LYS A 31 7.15 6.81 2.18
CA LYS A 31 8.33 7.02 3.03
C LYS A 31 8.81 5.74 3.72
N MET A 32 7.91 4.88 4.17
CA MET A 32 8.20 3.79 5.13
C MET A 32 8.23 2.38 4.51
N PHE A 33 7.67 2.19 3.31
CA PHE A 33 7.56 0.88 2.69
C PHE A 33 8.24 0.84 1.33
N SER A 34 8.87 -0.30 1.04
CA SER A 34 9.45 -0.58 -0.28
C SER A 34 8.38 -0.99 -1.26
N LYS A 35 8.71 -0.92 -2.55
CA LYS A 35 7.87 -1.44 -3.63
C LYS A 35 7.52 -2.91 -3.40
N GLN A 36 8.51 -3.74 -3.06
CA GLN A 36 8.29 -5.15 -2.72
C GLN A 36 7.33 -5.34 -1.54
N ALA A 37 7.51 -4.59 -0.45
CA ALA A 37 6.62 -4.72 0.71
C ALA A 37 5.19 -4.32 0.39
N TRP A 38 5.00 -3.35 -0.50
CA TRP A 38 3.70 -2.92 -0.97
C TRP A 38 3.03 -3.98 -1.86
N GLU A 39 3.78 -4.59 -2.78
CA GLU A 39 3.29 -5.68 -3.63
C GLU A 39 2.83 -6.89 -2.79
N GLU A 40 3.65 -7.33 -1.82
CA GLU A 40 3.29 -8.41 -0.90
C GLU A 40 2.06 -8.09 -0.04
N TRP A 41 1.91 -6.82 0.36
CA TRP A 41 0.72 -6.36 1.08
C TRP A 41 -0.54 -6.46 0.21
N LEU A 42 -0.47 -6.04 -1.05
CA LEU A 42 -1.60 -6.13 -1.98
C LEU A 42 -2.01 -7.58 -2.24
N ASP A 43 -1.06 -8.49 -2.40
CA ASP A 43 -1.36 -9.90 -2.60
C ASP A 43 -1.98 -10.54 -1.35
N HIS A 44 -1.49 -10.17 -0.15
CA HIS A 44 -2.12 -10.59 1.09
C HIS A 44 -3.55 -10.02 1.23
N GLN A 45 -3.79 -8.76 0.84
CA GLN A 45 -5.15 -8.21 0.82
C GLN A 45 -6.07 -9.00 -0.13
N LYS A 46 -5.61 -9.38 -1.32
CA LYS A 46 -6.40 -10.21 -2.24
C LYS A 46 -6.77 -11.55 -1.62
N MET A 47 -5.83 -12.23 -0.96
CA MET A 47 -6.09 -13.48 -0.26
C MET A 47 -7.19 -13.31 0.80
N LEU A 48 -7.07 -12.30 1.66
CA LEU A 48 -8.07 -12.02 2.70
C LEU A 48 -9.45 -11.67 2.12
N ILE A 49 -9.50 -10.98 0.98
CA ILE A 49 -10.77 -10.70 0.29
C ILE A 49 -11.40 -11.99 -0.23
N ASN A 50 -10.62 -12.85 -0.88
CA ASN A 50 -11.10 -14.12 -1.44
C ASN A 50 -11.58 -15.08 -0.34
N GLU A 51 -10.95 -15.06 0.83
CA GLU A 51 -11.34 -15.83 2.01
C GLU A 51 -12.50 -15.21 2.81
N GLY A 52 -13.04 -14.07 2.35
CA GLY A 52 -14.13 -13.36 3.02
C GLY A 52 -13.75 -12.66 4.33
N GLN A 53 -12.46 -12.58 4.64
CA GLN A 53 -11.91 -11.94 5.85
C GLN A 53 -11.79 -10.41 5.73
N LEU A 54 -11.77 -9.88 4.50
CA LEU A 54 -11.70 -8.45 4.22
C LEU A 54 -12.74 -8.07 3.16
N THR A 55 -13.43 -6.95 3.33
CA THR A 55 -14.33 -6.40 2.30
C THR A 55 -13.83 -5.04 1.84
N LEU A 56 -13.62 -4.88 0.54
CA LEU A 56 -13.34 -3.58 -0.08
C LEU A 56 -14.61 -2.74 -0.07
N ARG A 57 -14.80 -1.95 0.99
CA ARG A 57 -15.94 -1.04 1.07
C ARG A 57 -15.62 0.22 0.29
N ILE A 58 -15.96 0.23 -1.00
CA ILE A 58 -15.95 1.47 -1.79
C ILE A 58 -17.08 2.34 -1.23
N LYS A 59 -16.70 3.41 -0.52
CA LYS A 59 -17.66 4.44 -0.10
C LYS A 59 -18.08 5.17 -1.39
N ARG A 60 -19.14 4.69 -2.05
CA ARG A 60 -19.82 5.50 -3.07
C ARG A 60 -20.25 6.77 -2.35
N LEU A 61 -19.63 7.89 -2.69
CA LEU A 61 -20.10 9.20 -2.28
C LEU A 61 -21.59 9.26 -2.66
N GLY A 62 -22.43 9.60 -1.68
CA GLY A 62 -23.87 9.43 -1.74
C GLY A 62 -24.45 9.94 -3.06
N SER A 63 -25.24 9.07 -3.70
CA SER A 63 -26.24 9.52 -4.66
C SER A 63 -27.46 9.95 -3.85
N GLY A 64 -27.71 11.26 -3.79
CA GLY A 64 -29.00 11.86 -3.40
C GLY A 64 -29.37 11.72 -1.94
#